data_AF-A0A1R4EIV4-F1
#
_entry.id   AF-A0A1R4EIV4-F1
#
_cell.length_a   1.000
_cell.length_b   1.000
_cell.length_c   1.000
_cell.angle_alpha   90.00
_cell.angle_beta   90.00
_cell.angle_gamma   90.00
#
_symmetry.space_group_name_H-M   'P 1'
#
loop_
_entity.id
_entity.type
_entity.pdbx_description
1 polymer ?
#
loop_
_entity_poly.entity_id
_entity_poly.type
_entity_poly.pdbx_seq_one_letter_code
_entity_poly.pdbx_strand_id
1 'polypeptide(L)'
;MLTQGLSQSEVALKFNISSPALISHWHKAYRLQGMSGLTSKRQGRTAMSKPYITDKPDDEKTLAELKRENEYLRAEVAYLKKLDALLREQEQASKKQGSSKD
;
A
#
# COMPACT_ATOMS: atom_id res chain seq x y z
N MET A 1 5.32 -10.21 32.65
CA MET A 1 4.64 -9.05 33.26
C MET A 1 5.41 -7.79 32.92
N LEU A 2 4.76 -6.63 32.90
CA LEU A 2 5.45 -5.34 32.85
C LEU A 2 6.22 -5.16 34.18
N THR A 3 7.37 -4.49 34.14
CA THR A 3 8.36 -4.46 35.23
C THR A 3 7.84 -3.88 36.55
N GLN A 4 6.74 -3.13 36.53
CA GLN A 4 6.10 -2.57 37.73
C GLN A 4 4.98 -3.46 38.32
N GLY A 5 4.79 -4.69 37.84
CA GLY A 5 3.77 -5.61 38.37
C GLY A 5 2.32 -5.23 38.02
N LEU A 6 2.11 -4.14 37.28
CA LEU A 6 0.79 -3.68 36.86
C LEU A 6 0.23 -4.54 35.72
N SER A 7 -1.07 -4.82 35.81
CA SER A 7 -1.85 -5.39 34.71
C SER A 7 -1.99 -4.39 33.56
N GLN A 8 -2.27 -4.90 32.35
CA GLN A 8 -2.46 -4.05 31.17
C GLN A 8 -3.63 -3.08 31.34
N SER A 9 -4.67 -3.49 32.07
CA SER A 9 -5.84 -2.66 32.38
C SER A 9 -5.50 -1.51 33.31
N GLU A 10 -4.74 -1.76 34.37
CA GLU A 10 -4.29 -0.70 35.31
C GLU A 10 -3.40 0.31 34.60
N VAL A 11 -2.51 -0.15 33.72
CA VAL A 11 -1.67 0.75 32.90
C VAL A 11 -2.55 1.57 31.95
N ALA A 12 -3.55 0.96 31.30
CA ALA A 12 -4.46 1.70 30.42
C ALA A 12 -5.20 2.82 31.15
N LEU A 13 -5.73 2.52 32.34
CA LEU A 13 -6.40 3.51 33.19
C LEU A 13 -5.44 4.63 33.64
N LYS A 14 -4.26 4.26 34.14
CA LYS A 14 -3.25 5.21 34.63
C LYS A 14 -2.81 6.20 33.55
N PHE A 15 -2.70 5.75 32.31
CA PHE A 15 -2.25 6.57 31.18
C PHE A 15 -3.38 7.02 30.25
N ASN A 16 -4.65 6.86 30.66
CA ASN A 16 -5.83 7.24 29.89
C ASN A 16 -5.84 6.70 28.44
N ILE A 17 -5.40 5.45 28.27
CA ILE A 17 -5.37 4.74 26.99
C ILE A 17 -6.69 4.01 26.81
N SER A 18 -7.31 4.18 25.65
CA SER A 18 -8.65 3.64 25.34
C SER A 18 -8.74 2.11 25.34
N SER A 19 -7.64 1.39 25.12
CA SER A 19 -7.64 -0.07 25.02
C SER A 19 -6.42 -0.70 25.70
N PRO A 20 -6.64 -1.57 26.71
CA PRO A 20 -5.57 -2.41 27.27
C PRO A 20 -4.89 -3.32 26.24
N ALA A 21 -5.60 -3.71 25.18
CA ALA A 21 -5.05 -4.52 24.10
C ALA A 21 -3.94 -3.80 23.32
N LEU A 22 -4.01 -2.46 23.21
CA LEU A 22 -2.99 -1.64 22.58
C LEU A 22 -1.64 -1.75 23.32
N ILE A 23 -1.68 -1.77 24.65
CA ILE A 23 -0.50 -1.95 25.51
C ILE A 23 0.10 -3.34 25.29
N SER A 24 -0.74 -4.38 25.17
CA SER A 24 -0.27 -5.73 24.85
C SER A 24 0.46 -5.78 23.52
N HIS A 25 -0.09 -5.10 22.51
CA HIS A 25 0.48 -5.03 21.18
C HIS A 25 1.82 -4.30 21.17
N TRP A 26 1.90 -3.11 21.79
CA TRP A 26 3.14 -2.34 21.94
C TRP A 26 4.20 -3.10 22.73
N HIS A 27 3.82 -3.77 23.81
CA HIS A 27 4.75 -4.57 24.60
C HIS A 27 5.34 -5.72 23.79
N LYS A 28 4.52 -6.44 23.01
CA LYS A 28 5.00 -7.50 22.11
C LYS A 28 5.91 -6.94 21.00
N ALA A 29 5.52 -5.83 20.37
CA ALA A 29 6.30 -5.19 19.32
C ALA A 29 7.67 -4.71 19.83
N TYR A 30 7.69 -4.10 21.02
CA TYR A 30 8.92 -3.65 21.68
C TYR A 30 9.84 -4.81 22.05
N ARG A 31 9.31 -5.92 22.58
CA ARG A 31 10.14 -7.11 22.89
C ARG A 31 10.75 -7.75 21.64
N LEU A 32 10.11 -7.63 20.49
CA LEU A 32 10.58 -8.23 19.24
C LEU A 32 11.54 -7.33 18.46
N GLN A 33 11.26 -6.02 18.41
CA GLN A 33 11.93 -5.08 17.49
C GLN A 33 12.52 -3.85 18.22
N GLY A 34 12.48 -3.82 19.55
CA GLY A 34 12.86 -2.66 20.35
C GLY A 34 12.03 -1.43 20.00
N MET A 35 12.65 -0.25 20.04
CA MET A 35 12.00 1.01 19.66
C MET A 35 11.47 0.99 18.22
N SER A 36 12.13 0.30 17.29
CA SER A 36 11.69 0.24 15.90
C SER A 36 10.32 -0.43 15.70
N GLY A 37 9.90 -1.27 16.65
CA GLY A 37 8.57 -1.91 16.65
C GLY A 37 7.44 -0.98 17.08
N LEU A 38 7.76 0.13 17.75
CA LEU A 38 6.80 1.17 18.15
C LEU A 38 6.71 2.30 17.12
N THR A 39 7.66 2.37 16.18
CA THR A 39 7.63 3.35 15.11
C THR A 39 6.49 3.04 14.14
N SER A 40 5.65 4.04 13.85
CA SER A 40 4.60 3.91 12.84
C SER A 40 5.23 3.58 11.48
N LYS A 41 4.91 2.41 10.92
CA LYS A 41 5.25 2.08 9.54
C LYS A 41 4.21 2.75 8.65
N ARG A 42 4.64 3.33 7.52
CA ARG A 42 3.71 3.80 6.48
C ARG A 42 2.76 2.64 6.14
N GLN A 43 1.52 2.75 6.58
CA GLN A 43 0.45 1.85 6.15
C GLN A 43 0.00 2.29 4.76
N GLY A 44 -0.08 1.33 3.83
CA GLY A 44 -0.54 1.57 2.47
C GLY A 44 0.55 1.39 1.41
N ARG A 45 0.18 1.63 0.15
CA ARG A 45 1.06 1.46 -1.01
C ARG A 45 2.19 2.49 -0.94
N THR A 46 3.43 2.03 -1.05
CA THR A 46 4.57 2.92 -1.29
C THR A 46 4.33 3.69 -2.59
N ALA A 47 4.78 4.94 -2.63
CA ALA A 47 4.75 5.70 -3.89
C ALA A 47 5.60 4.94 -4.92
N MET A 48 5.03 4.70 -6.10
CA MET A 48 5.79 4.14 -7.21
C MET A 48 6.91 5.14 -7.56
N SER A 49 8.13 4.65 -7.75
CA SER A 49 9.20 5.49 -8.29
C SER A 49 8.74 6.02 -9.64
N LYS A 50 8.92 7.32 -9.88
CA LYS A 50 8.78 7.88 -11.22
C LYS A 50 9.76 7.13 -12.13
N PRO A 51 9.35 6.68 -13.32
CA PRO A 51 10.28 6.08 -14.26
C PRO A 51 11.36 7.12 -14.62
N TYR A 52 12.60 6.66 -14.79
CA TYR A 52 13.65 7.47 -15.38
C TYR A 52 13.42 7.49 -16.89
N ILE A 53 12.65 8.48 -17.34
CA ILE A 53 12.50 8.82 -18.75
C ILE A 53 13.27 10.13 -18.94
N THR A 54 14.22 10.13 -19.87
CA THR A 54 15.01 11.30 -20.19
C THR A 54 14.25 12.15 -21.19
N ASP A 55 14.11 13.45 -20.95
CA ASP A 55 13.45 14.41 -21.87
C ASP A 55 14.30 14.76 -23.11
N LYS A 56 15.33 13.97 -23.41
CA LYS A 56 16.17 14.15 -24.59
C LYS A 56 15.39 13.78 -25.86
N PRO A 57 15.69 14.39 -27.01
CA PRO A 57 15.16 13.91 -28.28
C PRO A 57 15.64 12.48 -28.56
N ASP A 58 14.83 11.71 -29.28
CA ASP A 58 15.12 10.29 -29.54
C ASP A 58 16.46 10.07 -30.26
N ASP A 59 16.87 11.03 -31.10
CA ASP A 59 18.13 11.00 -31.84
C ASP A 59 19.37 11.10 -30.93
N GLU A 60 19.22 11.65 -29.73
CA GLU A 60 20.28 11.77 -28.72
C GLU A 60 20.25 10.64 -27.68
N LYS A 61 19.22 9.79 -27.71
CA LYS A 61 19.10 8.66 -26.77
C LYS A 61 19.97 7.50 -27.22
N THR A 62 20.62 6.88 -26.25
CA THR A 62 21.28 5.60 -26.46
C THR A 62 20.26 4.50 -26.75
N LEU A 63 20.67 3.45 -27.46
CA LEU A 63 19.82 2.27 -27.70
C LEU A 63 19.27 1.66 -26.39
N ALA A 64 20.05 1.72 -25.30
CA ALA A 64 19.64 1.22 -23.99
C ALA A 64 18.52 2.07 -23.37
N GLU A 65 18.61 3.40 -23.47
CA GLU A 65 17.56 4.33 -23.03
C GLU A 65 16.27 4.10 -23.82
N LEU A 66 16.35 4.00 -25.16
CA LEU A 66 15.19 3.73 -26.02
C LEU A 66 14.51 2.39 -25.69
N LYS A 67 15.28 1.33 -25.45
CA LYS A 67 14.72 0.02 -25.06
C LYS A 67 13.99 0.09 -23.72
N ARG A 68 14.59 0.76 -22.73
CA ARG A 68 13.99 0.93 -21.40
C ARG A 68 12.70 1.73 -21.45
N GLU A 69 12.69 2.81 -22.21
CA GLU A 69 11.49 3.62 -22.42
C GLU A 69 10.41 2.83 -23.16
N ASN A 70 10.77 2.07 -24.20
CA ASN A 70 9.82 1.23 -24.93
C ASN A 70 9.19 0.16 -24.04
N GLU A 71 9.98 -0.49 -23.18
CA GLU A 71 9.48 -1.46 -22.20
C GLU A 71 8.52 -0.80 -21.21
N TYR A 72 8.88 0.37 -20.69
CA TYR A 72 8.00 1.14 -19.81
C TYR A 72 6.67 1.50 -20.49
N LEU A 73 6.72 2.02 -21.71
CA LEU A 73 5.54 2.37 -22.49
C LEU A 73 4.66 1.15 -22.77
N ARG A 74 5.25 -0.01 -23.07
CA ARG A 74 4.50 -1.27 -23.23
C ARG A 74 3.78 -1.68 -21.94
N ALA A 75 4.44 -1.53 -20.79
CA ALA A 75 3.84 -1.83 -19.50
C ALA A 75 2.67 -0.88 -19.19
N GLU A 76 2.83 0.43 -19.44
CA GLU A 76 1.78 1.43 -19.27
C GLU A 76 0.56 1.12 -20.15
N VAL A 77 0.78 0.83 -21.43
CA VAL A 77 -0.29 0.48 -22.38
C VAL A 77 -1.00 -0.82 -21.94
N ALA A 78 -0.26 -1.83 -21.49
CA ALA A 78 -0.85 -3.07 -21.00
C ALA A 78 -1.71 -2.85 -19.74
N TYR A 79 -1.25 -2.00 -18.83
CA TYR A 79 -1.99 -1.62 -17.64
C TYR A 79 -3.30 -0.91 -17.99
N LEU A 80 -3.26 0.10 -18.86
CA LEU A 80 -4.45 0.84 -19.30
C LEU A 80 -5.47 -0.07 -19.99
N LYS A 81 -5.00 -1.00 -20.84
CA LYS A 81 -5.88 -2.01 -21.48
C LYS A 81 -6.55 -2.92 -20.45
N LYS A 82 -5.82 -3.34 -19.42
CA LYS A 82 -6.39 -4.17 -18.34
C LYS A 82 -7.42 -3.38 -17.52
N LEU A 83 -7.15 -2.11 -17.23
CA LEU A 83 -8.09 -1.24 -16.53
C LEU A 83 -9.39 -1.06 -17.33
N ASP A 84 -9.28 -0.73 -18.61
CA ASP A 84 -10.42 -0.59 -19.53
C ASP A 84 -11.26 -1.89 -19.59
N ALA A 85 -10.60 -3.05 -19.67
CA ALA A 85 -11.27 -4.34 -19.63
C ALA A 85 -12.07 -4.57 -18.33
N LEU A 86 -11.50 -4.21 -17.17
CA LEU A 86 -12.17 -4.35 -15.88
C LEU A 86 -13.38 -3.40 -15.75
N LEU A 87 -13.26 -2.17 -16.25
CA LEU A 87 -14.37 -1.21 -16.26
C LEU A 87 -15.54 -1.73 -17.12
N ARG A 88 -15.24 -2.24 -18.33
CA ARG A 88 -16.27 -2.86 -19.19
C ARG A 88 -16.93 -4.07 -18.54
N GLU A 89 -16.16 -4.91 -17.86
CA GLU A 89 -16.71 -6.08 -17.13
C GLU A 89 -17.67 -5.63 -16.02
N GLN A 90 -17.29 -4.61 -15.26
CA GLN A 90 -18.13 -4.03 -14.20
C GLN A 90 -19.43 -3.44 -14.74
N GLU A 91 -19.38 -2.70 -15.85
CA GLU A 91 -20.57 -2.15 -16.52
C GLU A 91 -21.50 -3.24 -17.06
N GLN A 92 -20.95 -4.33 -17.58
CA GLN A 92 -21.76 -5.47 -18.04
C GLN A 92 -22.40 -6.21 -16.86
N ALA A 93 -21.68 -6.37 -15.76
CA ALA A 93 -22.21 -7.00 -14.56
C ALA A 93 -23.37 -6.20 -13.95
N SER A 94 -23.28 -4.88 -13.89
CA SER A 94 -24.36 -4.02 -13.37
C SER A 94 -25.59 -4.03 -14.27
N LYS A 95 -25.43 -4.01 -15.60
CA LYS A 95 -26.55 -4.13 -16.56
C LYS A 95 -27.30 -5.46 -16.42
N LYS A 96 -26.58 -6.57 -16.23
CA LYS A 96 -27.20 -7.90 -16.02
C LYS A 96 -28.02 -7.99 -14.73
N GLN A 97 -27.60 -7.30 -13.67
CA GLN A 97 -28.33 -7.27 -12.40
C GLN A 97 -29.59 -6.41 -12.45
N GLY A 98 -29.61 -5.35 -13.27
CA GLY A 98 -30.80 -4.52 -13.50
C GLY A 98 -31.89 -5.25 -14.30
N SER A 99 -31.51 -6.07 -15.28
CA SER A 99 -32.44 -6.80 -16.14
C SER A 99 -33.11 -8.03 -15.50
N SER A 100 -32.62 -8.50 -14.34
CA SER A 100 -33.16 -9.69 -13.67
C SER A 100 -34.22 -9.37 -12.60
N LYS A 101 -34.63 -8.10 -12.49
CA LYS A 101 -35.63 -7.63 -11.51
C LYS A 101 -36.98 -7.21 -12.11
N ASP A 102 -37.16 -7.38 -13.42
CA ASP A 102 -38.41 -7.18 -14.15
C ASP A 102 -39.01 -8.52 -14.61
#